data_AF-A0A2V6Z106-F1
#
_entry.id   AF-A0A2V6Z106-F1
#
_cell.length_a   1.000
_cell.length_b   1.000
_cell.length_c   1.000
_cell.angle_alpha   90.00
_cell.angle_beta   90.00
_cell.angle_gamma   90.00
#
_symmetry.space_group_name_H-M   'P 1'
#
loop_
_entity.id
_entity.type
_entity.pdbx_description
1 polymer ?
#
loop_
_entity_poly.entity_id
_entity_poly.type
_entity_poly.pdbx_seq_one_letter_code
_entity_poly.pdbx_strand_id
1 'polypeptide(L)' 'QLQKFPFMLVLGDREAAAGTVSVRERSRGPVGAMPLGEFAEMALRLIRSRHS' A
#
# COMPACT_ATOMS: atom_id res chain seq x y z
N GLN A 1 17.24 3.21 14.61
CA GLN A 1 15.84 3.69 14.48
C GLN A 1 15.24 3.04 13.23
N LEU A 2 14.58 1.88 13.35
CA LEU A 2 13.99 1.14 12.23
C LEU A 2 12.80 1.95 11.68
N GLN A 3 12.89 2.41 10.43
CA GLN A 3 11.87 3.22 9.78
C GLN A 3 10.51 2.47 9.81
N LYS A 4 9.52 3.08 10.49
CA LYS A 4 8.17 2.55 10.67
C LYS A 4 7.34 2.71 9.39
N PHE A 5 7.73 2.07 8.29
CA PHE A 5 6.88 2.05 7.11
C PHE A 5 5.63 1.20 7.41
N PRO A 6 4.42 1.79 7.37
CA PRO A 6 3.19 1.09 7.76
C PRO A 6 2.75 0.06 6.71
N PHE A 7 3.08 0.31 5.44
CA PHE A 7 2.72 -0.52 4.30
C PHE A 7 3.96 -0.94 3.50
N MET A 8 3.91 -2.14 2.94
CA MET A 8 4.86 -2.67 1.98
C MET A 8 4.10 -3.03 0.70
N LEU A 9 4.61 -2.58 -0.43
CA LEU A 9 4.07 -2.87 -1.75
C LEU A 9 4.92 -3.95 -2.40
N VAL A 10 4.27 -5.00 -2.90
CA VAL A 10 4.89 -6.05 -3.70
C VAL A 10 4.31 -5.94 -5.11
N LEU A 11 5.20 -5.79 -6.08
CA LEU A 11 4.89 -5.72 -7.50
C LEU A 11 5.67 -6.85 -8.20
N GLY A 12 4.96 -7.89 -8.63
CA GLY A 12 5.51 -8.92 -9.52
C GLY A 12 5.01 -8.73 -10.95
N ASP A 13 5.40 -9.66 -11.83
CA ASP A 13 5.00 -9.64 -13.24
C ASP A 13 3.48 -9.70 -13.42
N ARG A 14 2.79 -10.48 -12.58
CA ARG A 14 1.34 -10.60 -12.58
C ARG A 14 0.67 -9.28 -12.23
N GLU A 15 1.14 -8.61 -11.17
CA GLU A 15 0.59 -7.35 -10.69
C GLU A 15 0.87 -6.22 -11.68
N ALA A 16 2.07 -6.20 -12.28
CA ALA A 16 2.42 -5.25 -13.33
C ALA A 16 1.54 -5.39 -14.57
N ALA A 17 1.27 -6.63 -15.03
CA ALA A 17 0.38 -6.88 -16.16
C ALA A 17 -1.08 -6.52 -15.86
N ALA A 18 -1.51 -6.66 -14.60
CA ALA A 18 -2.88 -6.35 -14.17
C ALA A 18 -3.07 -4.90 -13.70
N GLY A 19 -2.02 -4.08 -13.63
CA GLY A 19 -2.09 -2.72 -13.08
C GLY A 19 -2.41 -2.66 -11.58
N THR A 20 -2.08 -3.71 -10.84
CA THR A 20 -2.35 -3.83 -9.40
C THR A 20 -1.05 -3.81 -8.58
N VAL A 21 -1.20 -3.72 -7.27
CA VAL A 21 -0.13 -3.86 -6.28
C VAL A 21 -0.62 -4.72 -5.13
N SER A 22 0.22 -5.63 -4.66
CA SER A 22 -0.08 -6.41 -3.46
C SER A 22 0.39 -5.65 -2.22
N VAL A 23 -0.54 -5.30 -1.34
CA VAL A 23 -0.29 -4.49 -0.15
C VAL A 23 -0.17 -5.40 1.07
N ARG A 24 0.89 -5.20 1.85
CA ARG A 24 1.08 -5.81 3.18
C ARG A 24 1.19 -4.72 4.23
N GLU A 25 0.35 -4.79 5.25
CA GLU A 25 0.51 -3.99 6.46
C GLU A 25 1.44 -4.72 7.42
N ARG A 26 2.33 -3.96 8.07
CA ARG A 26 3.22 -4.53 9.08
C ARG A 26 2.46 -5.02 10.32
N SER A 27 1.41 -4.30 10.73
CA SER A 27 0.64 -4.58 11.94
C SER A 27 -0.47 -5.61 11.75
N ARG A 28 -1.07 -5.66 10.54
CA ARG A 28 -2.28 -6.44 10.27
C ARG A 28 -2.05 -7.62 9.34
N GLY A 29 -0.88 -7.69 8.71
CA GLY A 29 -0.54 -8.73 7.74
C GLY A 29 -0.93 -8.37 6.30
N PRO A 30 -1.15 -9.36 5.42
CA PRO A 30 -1.50 -9.11 4.02
C PRO A 30 -2.88 -8.44 3.92
N VAL A 31 -2.93 -7.34 3.19
CA VAL A 31 -4.17 -6.60 2.90
C VAL A 31 -4.80 -7.11 1.60
N GLY A 32 -3.96 -7.54 0.65
CA GLY A 32 -4.39 -8.09 -0.65
C GLY A 32 -3.88 -7.28 -1.83
N ALA A 33 -4.28 -7.69 -3.04
CA ALA A 33 -3.98 -6.95 -4.26
C ALA A 33 -5.06 -5.91 -4.54
N MET A 34 -4.65 -4.69 -4.89
CA MET A 34 -5.55 -3.60 -5.29
C MET A 34 -4.93 -2.79 -6.44
N PRO A 35 -5.71 -2.07 -7.25
CA PRO A 35 -5.17 -1.16 -8.26
C PRO A 35 -4.20 -0.14 -7.65
N LEU A 36 -3.12 0.18 -8.37
CA LEU A 36 -2.13 1.16 -7.89
C LEU A 36 -2.75 2.53 -7.60
N GLY A 37 -3.72 2.96 -8.43
CA GLY A 37 -4.44 4.21 -8.23
C GLY A 37 -5.22 4.24 -6.90
N GLU A 38 -5.93 3.16 -6.56
CA GLU A 38 -6.66 3.05 -5.30
C GLU A 38 -5.71 3.11 -4.09
N PHE A 39 -4.56 2.43 -4.19
CA PHE A 39 -3.53 2.51 -3.13
C PHE A 39 -3.03 3.94 -2.96
N ALA A 40 -2.75 4.66 -4.05
CA ALA A 40 -2.28 6.04 -4.01
C ALA A 40 -3.30 6.97 -3.33
N GLU A 41 -4.59 6.84 -3.66
CA GLU A 41 -5.64 7.60 -2.99
C GLU A 41 -5.75 7.27 -1.49
N MET A 42 -5.66 6.00 -1.13
CA MET A 42 -5.67 5.56 0.27
C MET A 42 -4.48 6.17 1.03
N ALA A 43 -3.28 6.11 0.47
CA ALA A 43 -2.08 6.69 1.06
C ALA A 43 -2.21 8.21 1.24
N LEU A 44 -2.72 8.92 0.23
CA LEU A 44 -2.96 10.36 0.31
C LEU A 44 -3.99 10.72 1.40
N ARG A 45 -5.08 9.94 1.53
CA ARG A 45 -6.06 10.12 2.61
C ARG A 45 -5.41 9.94 3.98
N LEU A 46 -4.57 8.91 4.15
CA LEU A 46 -3.86 8.64 5.41
C LEU A 46 -2.87 9.74 5.80
N ILE A 47 -2.20 10.34 4.82
CA ILE A 47 -1.30 11.48 5.07
C ILE A 47 -2.13 12.69 5.54
N ARG A 48 -3.22 13.01 4.83
CA ARG A 48 -4.11 14.12 5.18
C ARG A 48 -4.73 13.96 6.57
N SER A 49 -5.11 12.75 6.97
CA SER A 49 -5.75 12.50 8.27
C SER A 49 -4.78 12.48 9.45
N ARG A 50 -3.46 12.44 9.24
CA ARG A 50 -2.44 12.46 10.32
C ARG A 50 -1.97 13.88 10.67
N HIS A 51 -2.60 14.91 10.12
CA HIS A 51 -2.26 16.32 10.35
C HIS A 51 -3.43 17.14 10.92
N SER A 52 -4.46 16.50 11.49
CA SER A 52 -5.49 17.20 12.30
C SER A 52 -5.28 16.96 13.79
#